data_AF-F6YG59-F1
#
_entry.id   AF-F6YG59-F1
#
_cell.length_a   1.000
_cell.length_b   1.000
_cell.length_c   1.000
_cell.angle_alpha   90.00
_cell.angle_beta   90.00
_cell.angle_gamma   90.00
#
_symmetry.space_group_name_H-M   'P 1'
#
loop_
_entity.id
_entity.type
_entity.pdbx_description
1 polymer ?
#
loop_
_entity_poly.entity_id
_entity_poly.type
_entity_poly.pdbx_seq_one_letter_code
_entity_poly.pdbx_strand_id
1 'polypeptide(L)'
;MYGEGRSIGKRILHAITWPIVLLVFKSPQRGAQSTIFCAVAEELKNTSGKYYNSDSEEEQLLDKALNEDDAQKLWKITEKLCGLNTDADTA
;
A
#
# COMPACT_ATOMS: atom_id res chain seq x y z
N MET A 1 -34.36 -12.38 20.54
CA MET A 1 -34.89 -12.10 19.19
C MET A 1 -34.24 -10.82 18.68
N TYR A 2 -33.12 -10.94 17.96
CA TYR A 2 -32.40 -9.80 17.38
C TYR A 2 -32.80 -9.63 15.91
N GLY A 3 -33.73 -8.73 15.67
CA GLY A 3 -34.24 -8.30 14.37
C GLY A 3 -35.35 -7.29 14.68
N GLU A 4 -35.52 -6.17 14.03
CA GLU A 4 -35.21 -5.81 12.65
C GLU A 4 -35.32 -4.29 12.60
N GLY A 5 -34.22 -3.59 12.35
CA GLY A 5 -34.19 -2.14 12.43
C GLY A 5 -32.94 -1.56 11.79
N ARG A 6 -32.49 -2.14 10.67
CA ARG A 6 -31.38 -1.57 9.89
C ARG A 6 -31.89 -0.32 9.18
N SER A 7 -31.88 0.77 9.96
CA SER A 7 -32.25 2.16 9.64
C SER A 7 -32.22 2.50 8.15
N ILE A 8 -33.39 2.92 7.62
CA ILE A 8 -33.58 3.49 6.28
C ILE A 8 -32.48 4.52 5.94
N GLY A 9 -32.02 5.29 6.93
CA GLY A 9 -30.97 6.30 6.77
C GLY A 9 -29.64 5.71 6.30
N LYS A 10 -29.26 4.51 6.75
CA LYS A 10 -28.04 3.82 6.27
C LYS A 10 -28.15 3.38 4.81
N ARG A 11 -29.36 3.02 4.36
CA ARG A 11 -29.61 2.61 2.97
C ARG A 11 -29.57 3.80 2.02
N ILE A 12 -30.14 4.93 2.42
CA ILE A 12 -30.09 6.19 1.64
C ILE A 12 -28.65 6.72 1.61
N LEU A 13 -27.96 6.74 2.75
CA LEU A 13 -26.55 7.13 2.80
C LEU A 13 -25.70 6.25 1.88
N HIS A 14 -25.86 4.92 1.96
CA HIS A 14 -25.13 4.00 1.08
C HIS A 14 -25.48 4.19 -0.41
N ALA A 15 -26.75 4.46 -0.74
CA ALA A 15 -27.17 4.70 -2.12
C ALA A 15 -26.55 5.98 -2.72
N ILE A 16 -26.32 7.00 -1.89
CA ILE A 16 -25.66 8.24 -2.31
C ILE A 16 -24.14 8.09 -2.34
N THR A 17 -23.54 7.44 -1.34
CA THR A 17 -22.08 7.30 -1.25
C THR A 17 -21.53 6.28 -2.25
N TRP A 18 -22.26 5.20 -2.54
CA TRP A 18 -21.81 4.15 -3.46
C TRP A 18 -21.40 4.65 -4.87
N PRO A 19 -22.21 5.46 -5.59
CA PRO A 19 -21.79 5.99 -6.89
C PRO A 19 -20.60 6.97 -6.78
N ILE A 20 -20.51 7.75 -5.70
CA ILE A 20 -19.37 8.65 -5.44
C ILE A 20 -18.08 7.83 -5.26
N VAL A 21 -18.16 6.74 -4.51
CA VAL A 21 -17.03 5.81 -4.32
C VAL A 21 -16.59 5.19 -5.64
N LEU A 22 -17.55 4.77 -6.49
CA LEU A 22 -17.22 4.21 -7.81
C LEU A 22 -16.57 5.22 -8.76
N LEU A 23 -16.84 6.52 -8.61
CA LEU A 23 -16.25 7.57 -9.46
C LEU A 23 -14.86 8.00 -9.00
N VAL A 24 -14.59 8.01 -7.69
CA VAL A 24 -13.34 8.55 -7.12
C VAL A 24 -12.27 7.47 -6.93
N PHE A 25 -12.66 6.23 -6.63
CA PHE A 25 -11.70 5.16 -6.33
C PHE A 25 -11.40 4.29 -7.56
N LYS A 26 -10.14 3.88 -7.72
CA LYS A 26 -9.77 2.86 -8.73
C LYS A 26 -10.41 1.52 -8.38
N SER A 27 -10.73 0.73 -9.41
CA SER A 27 -11.22 -0.63 -9.21
C SER A 27 -10.15 -1.53 -8.57
N PRO A 28 -10.54 -2.55 -7.79
CA PRO A 28 -9.59 -3.48 -7.19
C PRO A 28 -8.65 -4.15 -8.22
N GLN A 29 -9.17 -4.44 -9.41
CA GLN A 29 -8.40 -5.03 -10.50
C GLN A 29 -7.29 -4.09 -10.99
N ARG A 30 -7.58 -2.80 -11.14
CA ARG A 30 -6.59 -1.79 -11.51
C ARG A 30 -5.57 -1.58 -10.39
N GLY A 31 -6.00 -1.62 -9.12
CA GLY A 31 -5.08 -1.49 -7.97
C GLY A 31 -4.11 -2.67 -7.84
N ALA A 32 -4.53 -3.89 -8.19
CA ALA A 32 -3.67 -5.07 -8.16
C ALA A 32 -2.69 -5.16 -9.35
N GLN A 33 -2.96 -4.44 -10.44
CA GLN A 33 -2.22 -4.54 -11.69
C GLN A 33 -0.71 -4.30 -11.51
N SER A 34 -0.32 -3.21 -10.84
CA SER A 34 1.08 -2.87 -10.64
C SER A 34 1.82 -3.91 -9.79
N THR A 35 1.19 -4.44 -8.74
CA THR A 35 1.77 -5.51 -7.91
C THR A 35 1.98 -6.79 -8.72
N ILE A 36 0.99 -7.17 -9.54
CA ILE A 36 1.10 -8.34 -10.42
C ILE A 36 2.23 -8.12 -11.42
N PHE A 37 2.27 -6.95 -12.08
CA PHE A 37 3.33 -6.59 -13.02
C PHE A 37 4.72 -6.71 -12.39
N CYS A 38 4.95 -6.11 -11.23
CA CYS A 38 6.23 -6.23 -10.51
C CYS A 38 6.59 -7.69 -10.13
N ALA A 39 5.59 -8.54 -9.88
CA ALA A 39 5.81 -9.93 -9.50
C ALA A 39 6.11 -10.87 -10.68
N VAL A 40 5.56 -10.60 -11.87
CA VAL A 40 5.61 -11.55 -13.00
C VAL A 40 6.26 -11.03 -14.27
N ALA A 41 6.50 -9.73 -14.41
CA ALA A 41 7.03 -9.18 -15.66
C ALA A 41 8.48 -9.60 -15.89
N GLU A 42 8.73 -10.32 -16.99
CA GLU A 42 10.08 -10.83 -17.32
C GLU A 42 11.10 -9.70 -17.55
N GLU A 43 10.64 -8.55 -18.05
CA GLU A 43 11.45 -7.34 -18.23
C GLU A 43 11.99 -6.76 -16.92
N LEU A 44 11.37 -7.09 -15.78
CA LEU A 44 11.81 -6.67 -14.46
C LEU A 44 12.73 -7.68 -13.77
N LYS A 45 12.98 -8.85 -14.37
CA LYS A 45 13.72 -9.95 -13.73
C LYS A 45 15.12 -9.56 -13.24
N ASN A 46 15.78 -8.62 -13.91
CA ASN A 46 17.13 -8.14 -13.54
C ASN A 46 17.11 -6.68 -13.04
N THR A 47 15.94 -6.13 -12.72
CA THR A 47 15.76 -4.73 -12.33
C THR A 47 15.40 -4.66 -10.85
N SER A 48 16.08 -3.80 -10.09
CA SER A 48 15.82 -3.57 -8.67
C SER A 48 15.97 -2.08 -8.32
N GLY A 49 15.36 -1.65 -7.22
CA GLY A 49 15.44 -0.27 -6.72
C GLY A 49 14.59 0.74 -7.52
N LYS A 50 13.66 0.27 -8.34
CA LYS A 50 12.72 1.11 -9.11
C LYS A 50 11.37 1.16 -8.43
N TYR A 51 10.65 2.27 -8.66
CA TYR A 51 9.29 2.46 -8.17
C TYR A 51 8.33 2.53 -9.35
N TYR A 52 7.25 1.74 -9.29
CA TYR A 52 6.23 1.67 -10.33
C TYR A 52 4.89 2.17 -9.80
N ASN A 53 4.25 3.04 -10.56
CA ASN A 53 2.96 3.62 -10.20
C ASN A 53 1.81 2.62 -10.39
N SER A 54 0.59 3.04 -10.08
CA SER A 54 -0.61 2.21 -10.22
C SER A 54 -0.94 1.77 -11.65
N ASP A 55 -0.26 2.33 -12.64
CA ASP A 55 -0.44 2.05 -14.06
C ASP A 55 0.75 1.26 -14.64
N SER A 56 1.63 0.74 -13.78
CA SER A 56 2.80 -0.08 -14.11
C SER A 56 3.91 0.67 -14.84
N GLU A 57 3.97 1.99 -14.66
CA GLU A 57 4.99 2.86 -15.24
C GLU A 57 6.03 3.24 -14.18
N GLU A 58 7.30 3.33 -14.58
CA GLU A 58 8.37 3.79 -13.69
C GLU A 58 8.16 5.26 -13.34
N GLU A 59 8.11 5.57 -12.05
CA GLU A 59 7.89 6.92 -11.54
C GLU A 59 9.06 7.38 -10.67
N GLN A 60 9.42 8.66 -10.80
CA GLN A 60 10.47 9.26 -9.99
C GLN A 60 9.97 9.48 -8.56
N LEU A 61 10.77 9.03 -7.61
CA LEU A 61 10.50 9.22 -6.19
C LEU A 61 10.77 10.67 -5.78
N LEU A 62 10.05 11.13 -4.76
CA LEU A 62 10.34 12.39 -4.07
C LEU A 62 11.76 12.34 -3.47
N ASP A 63 12.47 13.47 -3.45
CA ASP A 63 13.83 13.56 -2.88
C ASP A 63 13.90 13.02 -1.45
N LYS A 64 12.83 13.23 -0.67
CA LYS A 64 12.72 12.70 0.69
C LYS A 64 12.67 11.17 0.74
N ALA A 65 12.07 10.53 -0.25
CA ALA A 65 12.02 9.06 -0.32
C ALA A 65 13.35 8.45 -0.78
N LEU A 66 14.25 9.25 -1.35
CA LEU A 66 15.60 8.85 -1.75
C LEU A 66 16.66 9.10 -0.66
N ASN A 67 16.28 9.67 0.48
CA ASN A 67 17.22 9.95 1.56
C ASN A 67 17.63 8.65 2.28
N GLU A 68 18.88 8.23 2.08
CA GLU A 68 19.44 7.02 2.67
C GLU A 68 19.58 7.09 4.20
N ASP A 69 19.89 8.26 4.75
CA ASP A 69 20.04 8.45 6.21
C ASP A 69 18.70 8.23 6.92
N ASP A 70 17.62 8.78 6.35
CA ASP A 70 16.26 8.59 6.85
C ASP A 70 15.84 7.12 6.74
N ALA A 71 16.18 6.44 5.63
CA ALA A 71 15.89 5.02 5.43
C ALA A 71 16.58 4.14 6.49
N GLN A 72 17.88 4.37 6.75
CA GLN A 72 18.63 3.63 7.78
C GLN A 72 18.08 3.89 9.18
N LYS A 73 17.74 5.15 9.48
CA LYS A 73 17.18 5.51 10.78
C LYS A 73 15.82 4.84 10.99
N LEU A 74 14.95 4.85 9.96
CA LEU A 74 13.65 4.20 10.00
C LEU A 74 13.79 2.70 10.25
N TRP A 75 14.71 2.04 9.54
CA TRP A 75 14.99 0.61 9.72
C TRP A 75 15.40 0.27 11.16
N LYS A 76 16.34 1.02 11.75
CA LYS A 76 16.77 0.81 13.14
C LYS A 76 15.63 0.98 14.16
N ILE A 77 14.70 1.90 13.89
CA ILE A 77 13.53 2.10 14.75
C ILE A 77 12.57 0.91 14.61
N THR A 78 12.25 0.49 13.38
CA THR A 78 11.30 -0.60 13.14
C THR A 78 11.83 -1.94 13.63
N GLU A 79 13.13 -2.22 13.50
CA GLU A 79 13.74 -3.43 14.09
C GLU A 79 13.56 -3.49 15.61
N LYS A 80 13.72 -2.35 16.31
CA LYS A 80 13.47 -2.27 17.76
C LYS A 80 11.99 -2.48 18.10
N LEU A 81 11.08 -1.89 17.33
CA LEU A 81 9.64 -2.03 17.53
C LEU A 81 9.14 -3.47 17.28
N CYS A 82 9.74 -4.16 16.30
CA CYS A 82 9.42 -5.55 15.97
C CYS A 82 10.15 -6.56 16.86
N GLY A 83 11.00 -6.11 17.80
CA GLY A 83 11.78 -7.00 18.66
C GLY A 83 12.81 -7.85 17.91
N LEU A 84 13.28 -7.41 16.74
CA LEU A 84 14.26 -8.12 15.93
C LEU A 84 15.71 -7.87 16.39
N ASN A 85 15.92 -6.85 17.24
CA ASN A 85 17.21 -6.49 17.83
C ASN A 85 17.50 -7.24 19.13
N THR A 86 17.45 -8.57 19.13
CA THR A 86 17.81 -9.38 20.34
C THR A 86 19.23 -9.95 20.32
N ASP A 87 19.94 -10.04 19.19
CA ASP A 87 21.16 -10.88 19.15
C ASP A 87 22.45 -10.20 18.64
N ALA A 88 22.55 -8.87 18.65
CA ALA A 88 23.82 -8.17 18.31
C ALA A 88 24.59 -7.61 19.53
N ASP A 89 23.97 -7.58 20.72
CA ASP A 89 24.58 -7.05 21.96
C ASP A 89 24.87 -8.16 23.00
N THR A 90 24.87 -9.45 22.61
CA THR A 90 25.23 -10.59 23.51
C THR A 90 26.45 -11.39 23.05
N ALA A 91 27.34 -10.83 22.23
CA ALA A 91 28.65 -11.43 21.91
C ALA A 91 29.81 -10.54 22.36
#